data_AF-A0A6G6JY93-F1
#
_entry.id   AF-A0A6G6JY93-F1
#
_cell.length_a   1.000
_cell.length_b   1.000
_cell.length_c   1.000
_cell.angle_alpha   90.00
_cell.angle_beta   90.00
_cell.angle_gamma   90.00
#
_symmetry.space_group_name_H-M   'P 1'
#
loop_
_entity.id
_entity.type
_entity.pdbx_description
1 polymer ?
#
loop_
_entity_poly.entity_id
_entity_poly.type
_entity_poly.pdbx_seq_one_letter_code
_entity_poly.pdbx_strand_id
1 'polypeptide(L)'
;MRRVLPWSALTLAFFYCAQATRAQTPDFVRENSSAQFQSAVGEARPLALLPPRIQAADGKVTLWADYQNTSTDAVPLYLVNRSGEDLVLDSQDNDLYIKLETTKEDGTWTRAQGALFSWCGNSYFPVALPAGHYFEFRGYRSPNGTKRPVRYACYGRRNIISNTGEGLISPDDLRAAREDSMAERTWAVPNSVFFPIYKPVWTYAPHAPPEVRTNYSLFLDTLHLLPLMARDERLLAVVARARETLAAVPATPDTQAVLQEIDKVQAHQWPSGSPASPPLAQLCFQRLYDPANTTGGSNTISEYAAWRVLSIEARALPSPHAGLEQSDLSQWRPLLAQAQRALEDASTPKPIAHAASLILGSPGVVDPLVGDATVIAWLQSPHQELQKLGVQALARREQHALLLYIARGLSPQAQLDVLRVLGATGTIRAIGHKGTETVPISEAERQFWAHCFETQPWDFLLQASYNDRVFLMGDAVRLPLKELLVQEAKTGASAPKDFHLDKKRAQTLRRALQVLDEFQQVEDNALFQKLTKHRGLVSERVNLMTGGGFDQDVSIVAQTATHILKRRTEVTQQAGR
;
A
#
# COMPACT_ATOMS: atom_id res chain seq x y z
N MET A 1 4.60 -30.07 24.85
CA MET A 1 3.85 -28.82 25.08
C MET A 1 4.28 -27.77 24.07
N ARG A 2 3.49 -27.53 23.02
CA ARG A 2 3.75 -26.46 22.03
C ARG A 2 3.23 -25.14 22.62
N ARG A 3 4.12 -24.17 22.88
CA ARG A 3 3.73 -22.82 23.32
C ARG A 3 3.33 -22.02 22.09
N VAL A 4 2.06 -21.60 22.07
CA VAL A 4 1.47 -20.68 21.08
C VAL A 4 1.90 -19.26 21.46
N LEU A 5 2.36 -18.46 20.48
CA LEU A 5 2.68 -17.03 20.66
C LEU A 5 1.42 -16.25 21.09
N PRO A 6 1.54 -15.11 21.81
CA PRO A 6 0.37 -14.39 22.31
C PRO A 6 -0.38 -13.71 21.17
N TRP A 7 -1.59 -14.22 20.88
CA TRP A 7 -2.53 -13.73 19.86
C TRP A 7 -3.04 -12.29 20.10
N SER A 8 -2.75 -11.65 21.24
CA SER A 8 -3.46 -10.45 21.69
C SER A 8 -3.17 -9.18 20.87
N ALA A 9 -1.93 -8.91 20.46
CA ALA A 9 -1.60 -7.70 19.70
C ALA A 9 -2.11 -7.75 18.25
N LEU A 10 -2.00 -8.91 17.60
CA LEU A 10 -2.55 -9.12 16.27
C LEU A 10 -4.08 -9.04 16.32
N THR A 11 -4.72 -9.68 17.30
CA THR A 11 -6.18 -9.65 17.45
C THR A 11 -6.68 -8.22 17.69
N LEU A 12 -5.96 -7.41 18.47
CA LEU A 12 -6.33 -6.00 18.68
C LEU A 12 -6.22 -5.19 17.38
N ALA A 13 -5.12 -5.34 16.62
CA ALA A 13 -4.95 -4.67 15.33
C ALA A 13 -6.01 -5.10 14.30
N PHE A 14 -6.31 -6.40 14.21
CA PHE A 14 -7.40 -6.92 13.38
C PHE A 14 -8.77 -6.41 13.83
N PHE A 15 -9.02 -6.31 15.13
CA PHE A 15 -10.27 -5.80 15.67
C PHE A 15 -10.45 -4.31 15.36
N TYR A 16 -9.40 -3.49 15.54
CA TYR A 16 -9.43 -2.08 15.12
C TYR A 16 -9.60 -1.94 13.61
N CYS A 17 -8.93 -2.75 12.78
CA CYS A 17 -9.10 -2.72 11.33
C CYS A 17 -10.54 -3.12 10.91
N ALA A 18 -11.11 -4.15 11.54
CA ALA A 18 -12.47 -4.60 11.27
C ALA A 18 -13.52 -3.58 11.72
N GLN A 19 -13.34 -2.95 12.89
CA GLN A 19 -14.24 -1.89 13.35
C GLN A 19 -14.17 -0.66 12.47
N ALA A 20 -12.97 -0.29 12.01
CA ALA A 20 -12.82 0.83 11.12
C ALA A 20 -13.51 0.56 9.76
N THR A 21 -13.42 -0.67 9.23
CA THR A 21 -14.16 -1.10 8.02
C THR A 21 -15.67 -1.02 8.22
N ARG A 22 -16.19 -1.48 9.37
CA ARG A 22 -17.61 -1.37 9.72
C ARG A 22 -18.08 0.08 9.77
N ALA A 23 -17.20 0.99 10.17
CA ALA A 23 -17.50 2.40 10.32
C ALA A 23 -17.36 3.21 9.03
N GLN A 24 -16.80 2.68 7.93
CA GLN A 24 -16.67 3.45 6.69
C GLN A 24 -17.83 3.25 5.73
N THR A 25 -18.41 2.07 5.68
CA THR A 25 -19.45 1.74 4.69
C THR A 25 -20.83 1.81 5.36
N PRO A 26 -21.82 2.53 4.80
CA PRO A 26 -23.17 2.56 5.37
C PRO A 26 -23.71 1.16 5.64
N ASP A 27 -24.42 0.97 6.75
CA ASP A 27 -24.90 -0.35 7.19
C ASP A 27 -25.69 -1.07 6.09
N PHE A 28 -26.54 -0.35 5.36
CA PHE A 28 -27.32 -0.92 4.26
C PHE A 28 -26.46 -1.42 3.09
N VAL A 29 -25.29 -0.82 2.82
CA VAL A 29 -24.33 -1.33 1.82
C VAL A 29 -23.68 -2.59 2.35
N ARG A 30 -23.27 -2.59 3.62
CA ARG A 30 -22.60 -3.74 4.26
C ARG A 30 -23.51 -4.96 4.37
N GLU A 31 -24.78 -4.74 4.63
CA GLU A 31 -25.81 -5.78 4.76
C GLU A 31 -26.40 -6.19 3.42
N ASN A 32 -26.13 -5.43 2.35
CA ASN A 32 -26.58 -5.78 1.02
C ASN A 32 -25.82 -7.00 0.48
N SER A 33 -26.58 -8.03 0.06
CA SER A 33 -26.04 -9.30 -0.43
C SER A 33 -25.09 -9.15 -1.63
N SER A 34 -25.31 -8.15 -2.50
CA SER A 34 -24.46 -7.89 -3.66
C SER A 34 -23.07 -7.40 -3.26
N ALA A 35 -22.96 -6.63 -2.17
CA ALA A 35 -21.70 -6.11 -1.67
C ALA A 35 -20.86 -7.17 -0.94
N GLN A 36 -21.53 -8.14 -0.31
CA GLN A 36 -20.90 -9.31 0.32
C GLN A 36 -20.48 -10.37 -0.71
N PHE A 37 -20.99 -10.30 -1.94
CA PHE A 37 -20.66 -11.23 -3.01
C PHE A 37 -19.29 -10.90 -3.61
N GLN A 38 -18.31 -11.75 -3.34
CA GLN A 38 -16.97 -11.66 -3.91
C GLN A 38 -16.84 -12.56 -5.14
N SER A 39 -16.40 -11.99 -6.26
CA SER A 39 -16.12 -12.74 -7.50
C SER A 39 -14.70 -13.32 -7.47
N ALA A 40 -14.38 -14.04 -6.39
CA ALA A 40 -13.06 -14.59 -6.15
C ALA A 40 -12.71 -15.66 -7.20
N VAL A 41 -11.55 -15.51 -7.86
CA VAL A 41 -11.06 -16.50 -8.81
C VAL A 41 -10.33 -17.65 -8.11
N GLY A 42 -10.47 -18.85 -8.68
CA GLY A 42 -9.68 -20.02 -8.31
C GLY A 42 -8.39 -20.12 -9.14
N GLU A 43 -7.88 -21.35 -9.29
CA GLU A 43 -6.70 -21.61 -10.12
C GLU A 43 -7.00 -21.42 -11.62
N ALA A 44 -6.00 -20.93 -12.36
CA ALA A 44 -6.08 -20.82 -13.81
C ALA A 44 -6.10 -22.22 -14.44
N ARG A 45 -6.99 -22.43 -15.42
CA ARG A 45 -7.19 -23.72 -16.10
C ARG A 45 -6.79 -23.62 -17.58
N PRO A 46 -6.24 -24.67 -18.19
CA PRO A 46 -5.86 -24.64 -19.60
C PRO A 46 -7.09 -24.56 -20.52
N LEU A 47 -6.98 -23.85 -21.65
CA LEU A 47 -8.09 -23.66 -22.61
C LEU A 47 -8.67 -24.98 -23.15
N ALA A 48 -7.93 -26.08 -23.14
CA ALA A 48 -8.44 -27.40 -23.53
C ALA A 48 -9.62 -27.88 -22.65
N LEU A 49 -9.79 -27.31 -21.46
CA LEU A 49 -10.89 -27.60 -20.54
C LEU A 49 -12.02 -26.56 -20.59
N LEU A 50 -11.89 -25.52 -21.43
CA LEU A 50 -12.92 -24.48 -21.56
C LEU A 50 -14.20 -25.12 -22.13
N PRO A 51 -15.38 -24.88 -21.52
CA PRO A 51 -16.62 -25.46 -22.05
C PRO A 51 -16.87 -25.00 -23.51
N PRO A 52 -17.21 -25.91 -24.45
CA PRO A 52 -17.27 -25.59 -25.89
C PRO A 52 -18.24 -24.46 -26.28
N ARG A 53 -19.24 -24.17 -25.43
CA ARG A 53 -20.22 -23.09 -25.64
C ARG A 53 -19.67 -21.70 -25.33
N ILE A 54 -18.54 -21.60 -24.63
CA ILE A 54 -17.94 -20.32 -24.23
C ILE A 54 -17.15 -19.78 -25.41
N GLN A 55 -17.62 -18.66 -25.97
CA GLN A 55 -16.98 -18.03 -27.11
C GLN A 55 -15.91 -17.05 -26.64
N ALA A 56 -14.68 -17.23 -27.12
CA ALA A 56 -13.57 -16.33 -26.89
C ALA A 56 -12.76 -16.20 -28.18
N ALA A 57 -12.58 -14.97 -28.66
CA ALA A 57 -11.85 -14.71 -29.89
C ALA A 57 -10.34 -14.88 -29.68
N ASP A 58 -9.66 -15.43 -30.68
CA ASP A 58 -8.20 -15.54 -30.67
C ASP A 58 -7.55 -14.15 -30.67
N GLY A 59 -6.39 -14.02 -30.00
CA GLY A 59 -5.67 -12.76 -29.85
C GLY A 59 -6.29 -11.79 -28.83
N LYS A 60 -7.31 -12.19 -28.06
CA LYS A 60 -7.99 -11.30 -27.10
C LYS A 60 -8.13 -11.90 -25.70
N VAL A 61 -8.24 -11.01 -24.73
CA VAL A 61 -8.79 -11.34 -23.40
C VAL A 61 -10.31 -11.19 -23.48
N THR A 62 -11.05 -12.24 -23.15
CA THR A 62 -12.52 -12.27 -23.21
C THR A 62 -13.09 -12.56 -21.83
N LEU A 63 -14.00 -11.71 -21.34
CA LEU A 63 -14.89 -12.07 -20.24
C LEU A 63 -16.20 -12.59 -20.82
N TRP A 64 -16.66 -13.74 -20.36
CA TRP A 64 -17.90 -14.35 -20.82
C TRP A 64 -18.79 -14.70 -19.65
N ALA A 65 -20.08 -14.36 -19.75
CA ALA A 65 -21.12 -14.68 -18.78
C ALA A 65 -22.07 -15.73 -19.36
N ASP A 66 -22.13 -16.89 -18.71
CA ASP A 66 -22.94 -18.03 -19.14
C ASP A 66 -24.36 -17.96 -18.58
N TYR A 67 -25.18 -17.09 -19.16
CA TYR A 67 -26.58 -16.89 -18.78
C TYR A 67 -27.47 -18.13 -18.98
N GLN A 68 -26.98 -19.18 -19.65
CA GLN A 68 -27.71 -20.44 -19.82
C GLN A 68 -27.51 -21.39 -18.63
N ASN A 69 -26.52 -21.15 -17.78
CA ASN A 69 -26.15 -22.02 -16.66
C ASN A 69 -26.18 -21.27 -15.31
N THR A 70 -27.20 -20.44 -15.10
CA THR A 70 -27.31 -19.61 -13.89
C THR A 70 -27.82 -20.41 -12.67
N SER A 71 -27.33 -20.07 -11.47
CA SER A 71 -27.94 -20.46 -10.20
C SER A 71 -28.87 -19.35 -9.70
N THR A 72 -29.57 -19.59 -8.58
CA THR A 72 -30.45 -18.59 -7.95
C THR A 72 -29.75 -17.25 -7.68
N ASP A 73 -28.48 -17.30 -7.31
CA ASP A 73 -27.67 -16.21 -6.78
C ASP A 73 -26.42 -15.89 -7.61
N ALA A 74 -26.16 -16.61 -8.72
CA ALA A 74 -24.99 -16.37 -9.55
C ALA A 74 -25.13 -16.72 -11.03
N VAL A 75 -24.25 -16.12 -11.83
CA VAL A 75 -23.97 -16.48 -13.22
C VAL A 75 -22.53 -16.98 -13.32
N PRO A 76 -22.24 -18.16 -13.91
CA PRO A 76 -20.87 -18.57 -14.17
C PRO A 76 -20.17 -17.60 -15.11
N LEU A 77 -18.98 -17.16 -14.73
CA LEU A 77 -18.13 -16.26 -15.50
C LEU A 77 -16.83 -16.96 -15.89
N TYR A 78 -16.38 -16.66 -17.10
CA TYR A 78 -15.13 -17.17 -17.66
C TYR A 78 -14.28 -15.98 -18.11
N LEU A 79 -13.10 -15.80 -17.51
CA LEU A 79 -12.10 -14.85 -17.99
C LEU A 79 -11.04 -15.62 -18.78
N VAL A 80 -11.07 -15.49 -20.09
CA VAL A 80 -10.32 -16.31 -21.05
C VAL A 80 -9.18 -15.49 -21.63
N ASN A 81 -7.94 -15.97 -21.50
CA ASN A 81 -6.77 -15.30 -22.04
C ASN A 81 -6.25 -15.99 -23.32
N ARG A 82 -6.63 -15.44 -24.48
CA ARG A 82 -6.11 -15.84 -25.80
C ARG A 82 -5.19 -14.78 -26.43
N SER A 83 -4.69 -13.80 -25.68
CA SER A 83 -3.85 -12.72 -26.24
C SER A 83 -2.45 -13.16 -26.66
N GLY A 84 -1.97 -14.30 -26.14
CA GLY A 84 -0.58 -14.74 -26.30
C GLY A 84 0.39 -14.16 -25.27
N GLU A 85 -0.10 -13.32 -24.34
CA GLU A 85 0.68 -12.71 -23.27
C GLU A 85 0.05 -13.03 -21.90
N ASP A 86 0.89 -13.16 -20.87
CA ASP A 86 0.41 -13.32 -19.50
C ASP A 86 -0.33 -12.06 -19.03
N LEU A 87 -1.48 -12.28 -18.41
CA LEU A 87 -2.32 -11.21 -17.93
C LEU A 87 -2.19 -11.10 -16.41
N VAL A 88 -1.70 -9.96 -15.92
CA VAL A 88 -1.66 -9.64 -14.49
C VAL A 88 -2.82 -8.70 -14.16
N LEU A 89 -3.65 -9.10 -13.19
CA LEU A 89 -4.84 -8.38 -12.76
C LEU A 89 -4.74 -8.01 -11.30
N ASP A 90 -5.13 -6.77 -10.97
CA ASP A 90 -5.30 -6.37 -9.59
C ASP A 90 -6.46 -7.16 -8.97
N SER A 91 -6.28 -7.63 -7.73
CA SER A 91 -7.34 -8.33 -7.01
C SER A 91 -7.36 -7.96 -5.53
N GLN A 92 -8.50 -8.22 -4.89
CA GLN A 92 -8.63 -8.23 -3.44
C GLN A 92 -9.23 -9.56 -3.00
N ASP A 93 -8.51 -10.35 -2.21
CA ASP A 93 -8.94 -11.70 -1.80
C ASP A 93 -9.34 -12.56 -3.04
N ASN A 94 -8.58 -12.43 -4.13
CA ASN A 94 -8.86 -12.96 -5.47
C ASN A 94 -10.12 -12.41 -6.19
N ASP A 95 -10.85 -11.43 -5.64
CA ASP A 95 -11.91 -10.72 -6.38
C ASP A 95 -11.26 -9.76 -7.40
N LEU A 96 -11.56 -9.98 -8.68
CA LEU A 96 -11.04 -9.19 -9.82
C LEU A 96 -11.75 -7.85 -10.04
N TYR A 97 -12.57 -7.40 -9.10
CA TYR A 97 -13.42 -6.21 -9.22
C TYR A 97 -14.38 -6.29 -10.42
N ILE A 98 -14.78 -7.51 -10.80
CA ILE A 98 -15.79 -7.73 -11.82
C ILE A 98 -17.15 -7.54 -11.17
N LYS A 99 -17.92 -6.55 -11.65
CA LYS A 99 -19.20 -6.15 -11.07
C LYS A 99 -20.32 -6.19 -12.10
N LEU A 100 -21.51 -6.55 -11.63
CA LEU A 100 -22.74 -6.51 -12.42
C LEU A 100 -23.06 -5.06 -12.83
N GLU A 101 -23.41 -4.88 -14.09
CA GLU A 101 -23.95 -3.64 -14.65
C GLU A 101 -25.33 -3.88 -15.27
N THR A 102 -26.15 -2.83 -15.29
CA THR A 102 -27.45 -2.78 -15.98
C THR A 102 -27.55 -1.51 -16.82
N THR A 103 -28.44 -1.48 -17.81
CA THR A 103 -28.75 -0.25 -18.54
C THR A 103 -29.70 0.66 -17.77
N LYS A 104 -29.46 1.97 -17.83
CA LYS A 104 -30.41 3.04 -17.45
C LYS A 104 -31.42 3.28 -18.59
N GLU A 105 -32.41 4.14 -18.34
CA GLU A 105 -33.42 4.54 -19.33
C GLU A 105 -32.82 5.22 -20.57
N ASP A 106 -31.69 5.93 -20.41
CA ASP A 106 -30.94 6.57 -21.49
C ASP A 106 -30.03 5.59 -22.28
N GLY A 107 -30.06 4.30 -21.95
CA GLY A 107 -29.23 3.26 -22.58
C GLY A 107 -27.79 3.18 -22.04
N THR A 108 -27.39 4.06 -21.12
CA THR A 108 -26.05 4.01 -20.52
C THR A 108 -25.94 2.88 -19.50
N TRP A 109 -24.76 2.27 -19.40
CA TRP A 109 -24.49 1.22 -18.42
C TRP A 109 -24.16 1.83 -17.05
N THR A 110 -24.69 1.23 -15.99
CA THR A 110 -24.41 1.61 -14.60
C THR A 110 -24.18 0.37 -13.76
N ARG A 111 -23.28 0.48 -12.78
CA ARG A 111 -23.07 -0.58 -11.81
C ARG A 111 -24.33 -0.87 -11.01
N ALA A 112 -24.57 -2.15 -10.74
CA ALA A 112 -25.71 -2.68 -10.02
C ALA A 112 -25.31 -3.78 -9.02
N GLN A 113 -24.04 -3.83 -8.64
CA GLN A 113 -23.53 -4.68 -7.57
C GLN A 113 -22.64 -3.82 -6.67
N GLY A 114 -22.89 -3.87 -5.37
CA GLY A 114 -22.09 -3.21 -4.35
C GLY A 114 -20.67 -3.77 -4.26
N ALA A 115 -19.77 -3.04 -3.59
CA ALA A 115 -18.39 -3.44 -3.38
C ALA A 115 -17.93 -3.07 -1.96
N LEU A 116 -17.29 -4.02 -1.29
CA LEU A 116 -16.64 -3.83 0.01
C LEU A 116 -15.13 -4.00 -0.15
N PHE A 117 -14.39 -2.90 0.02
CA PHE A 117 -12.94 -2.94 0.08
C PHE A 117 -12.45 -3.45 1.44
N SER A 118 -11.40 -4.27 1.42
CA SER A 118 -10.66 -4.67 2.63
C SER A 118 -9.88 -3.45 3.12
N TRP A 119 -10.02 -3.05 4.37
CA TRP A 119 -9.30 -1.88 4.88
C TRP A 119 -7.79 -2.15 4.99
N CYS A 120 -7.41 -3.35 5.46
CA CYS A 120 -6.07 -3.57 6.02
C CYS A 120 -4.94 -3.71 4.98
N GLY A 121 -5.22 -3.59 3.69
CA GLY A 121 -4.19 -3.66 2.63
C GLY A 121 -3.62 -5.06 2.38
N ASN A 122 -3.78 -6.00 3.32
CA ASN A 122 -3.18 -7.33 3.23
C ASN A 122 -3.87 -8.27 2.23
N SER A 123 -5.08 -7.90 1.80
CA SER A 123 -5.88 -8.65 0.83
C SER A 123 -5.57 -8.30 -0.62
N TYR A 124 -4.76 -7.28 -0.89
CA TYR A 124 -4.55 -6.75 -2.23
C TYR A 124 -3.29 -7.31 -2.83
N PHE A 125 -3.45 -8.18 -3.82
CA PHE A 125 -2.33 -8.77 -4.54
C PHE A 125 -2.75 -9.04 -5.98
N PRO A 126 -1.80 -8.94 -6.94
CA PRO A 126 -2.10 -9.27 -8.31
C PRO A 126 -2.30 -10.78 -8.46
N VAL A 127 -3.20 -11.17 -9.37
CA VAL A 127 -3.33 -12.55 -9.83
C VAL A 127 -2.92 -12.64 -11.29
N ALA A 128 -2.18 -13.69 -11.63
CA ALA A 128 -1.71 -13.94 -12.98
C ALA A 128 -2.63 -14.95 -13.68
N LEU A 129 -3.05 -14.61 -14.89
CA LEU A 129 -3.74 -15.48 -15.82
C LEU A 129 -2.82 -15.73 -17.03
N PRO A 130 -2.12 -16.87 -17.08
CA PRO A 130 -1.18 -17.14 -18.15
C PRO A 130 -1.83 -17.13 -19.54
N ALA A 131 -1.03 -16.90 -20.58
CA ALA A 131 -1.48 -17.09 -21.95
C ALA A 131 -2.01 -18.53 -22.15
N GLY A 132 -3.11 -18.69 -22.89
CA GLY A 132 -3.68 -20.01 -23.15
C GLY A 132 -4.41 -20.64 -21.95
N HIS A 133 -4.78 -19.83 -20.96
CA HIS A 133 -5.54 -20.26 -19.78
C HIS A 133 -6.83 -19.44 -19.58
N TYR A 134 -7.69 -19.89 -18.67
CA TYR A 134 -8.87 -19.16 -18.22
C TYR A 134 -9.10 -19.29 -16.71
N PHE A 135 -9.76 -18.30 -16.12
CA PHE A 135 -10.41 -18.43 -14.80
C PHE A 135 -11.88 -18.77 -14.97
N GLU A 136 -12.40 -19.63 -14.10
CA GLU A 136 -13.83 -19.88 -13.91
C GLU A 136 -14.22 -19.44 -12.50
N PHE A 137 -15.26 -18.62 -12.40
CA PHE A 137 -15.73 -18.05 -11.13
C PHE A 137 -17.21 -17.68 -11.25
N ARG A 138 -17.76 -17.12 -10.17
CA ARG A 138 -19.18 -16.75 -10.09
C ARG A 138 -19.31 -15.23 -10.16
N GLY A 139 -20.22 -14.75 -11.00
CA GLY A 139 -20.69 -13.37 -11.03
C GLY A 139 -21.98 -13.24 -10.23
N TYR A 140 -22.14 -12.12 -9.52
CA TYR A 140 -23.33 -11.85 -8.71
C TYR A 140 -24.59 -11.85 -9.56
N ARG A 141 -25.66 -12.51 -9.08
CA ARG A 141 -27.01 -12.35 -9.59
C ARG A 141 -27.93 -12.08 -8.42
N SER A 142 -28.73 -11.01 -8.53
CA SER A 142 -29.68 -10.71 -7.47
C SER A 142 -30.71 -11.85 -7.36
N PRO A 143 -30.99 -12.38 -6.15
CA PRO A 143 -32.00 -13.41 -5.96
C PRO A 143 -33.43 -12.85 -6.18
N ASN A 144 -33.59 -11.52 -6.11
CA ASN A 144 -34.84 -10.80 -6.26
C ASN A 144 -34.68 -9.64 -7.25
N GLY A 145 -35.78 -9.04 -7.69
CA GLY A 145 -35.77 -7.80 -8.46
C GLY A 145 -36.41 -7.90 -9.84
N THR A 146 -36.14 -6.92 -10.69
CA THR A 146 -36.75 -6.81 -12.03
C THR A 146 -35.79 -7.33 -13.09
N LYS A 147 -36.31 -8.09 -14.05
CA LYS A 147 -35.56 -8.53 -15.24
C LYS A 147 -35.08 -7.32 -16.05
N ARG A 148 -33.78 -7.24 -16.32
CA ARG A 148 -33.14 -6.18 -17.13
C ARG A 148 -32.00 -6.75 -17.96
N PRO A 149 -31.58 -6.06 -19.04
CA PRO A 149 -30.31 -6.32 -19.69
C PRO A 149 -29.17 -6.08 -18.70
N VAL A 150 -28.33 -7.09 -18.52
CA VAL A 150 -27.16 -7.03 -17.65
C VAL A 150 -25.90 -7.46 -18.38
N ARG A 151 -24.76 -7.02 -17.85
CA ARG A 151 -23.42 -7.52 -18.21
C ARG A 151 -22.52 -7.44 -16.99
N TYR A 152 -21.30 -7.95 -17.09
CA TYR A 152 -20.28 -7.81 -16.07
C TYR A 152 -19.14 -6.97 -16.63
N ALA A 153 -18.62 -6.05 -15.83
CA ALA A 153 -17.48 -5.21 -16.20
C ALA A 153 -16.41 -5.29 -15.11
N CYS A 154 -15.15 -5.37 -15.52
CA CYS A 154 -13.99 -5.29 -14.63
C CYS A 154 -13.72 -3.81 -14.29
N TYR A 155 -13.82 -3.46 -13.01
CA TYR A 155 -13.50 -2.12 -12.54
C TYR A 155 -12.03 -2.03 -12.18
N GLY A 156 -11.23 -1.35 -13.01
CA GLY A 156 -9.78 -1.24 -12.85
C GLY A 156 -9.11 -0.65 -14.08
N ARG A 157 -7.82 -0.97 -14.30
CA ARG A 157 -7.03 -0.41 -15.41
C ARG A 157 -7.38 -0.94 -16.80
N ARG A 158 -8.26 -1.94 -16.91
CA ARG A 158 -8.57 -2.62 -18.19
C ARG A 158 -10.07 -2.62 -18.45
N ASN A 159 -10.44 -2.30 -19.68
CA ASN A 159 -11.83 -2.35 -20.15
C ASN A 159 -12.20 -3.79 -20.57
N ILE A 160 -12.47 -4.65 -19.58
CA ILE A 160 -12.90 -6.04 -19.79
C ILE A 160 -14.40 -6.12 -19.47
N ILE A 161 -15.21 -6.42 -20.47
CA ILE A 161 -16.68 -6.46 -20.37
C ILE A 161 -17.19 -7.79 -20.92
N SER A 162 -18.20 -8.38 -20.28
CA SER A 162 -18.86 -9.60 -20.74
C SER A 162 -19.82 -9.37 -21.90
N ASN A 163 -20.27 -10.46 -22.53
CA ASN A 163 -21.52 -10.45 -23.29
C ASN A 163 -22.71 -10.00 -22.43
N THR A 164 -23.75 -9.49 -23.09
CA THR A 164 -25.01 -9.06 -22.46
C THR A 164 -25.99 -10.23 -22.37
N GLY A 165 -26.78 -10.27 -21.30
CA GLY A 165 -27.89 -11.21 -21.13
C GLY A 165 -29.01 -10.63 -20.25
N GLU A 166 -29.98 -11.46 -19.90
CA GLU A 166 -31.05 -11.10 -18.96
C GLU A 166 -30.62 -11.43 -17.52
N GLY A 167 -30.79 -10.48 -16.60
CA GLY A 167 -30.51 -10.67 -15.17
C GLY A 167 -31.55 -9.97 -14.29
N LEU A 168 -31.51 -10.27 -13.00
CA LEU A 168 -32.37 -9.64 -11.99
C LEU A 168 -31.60 -8.53 -11.28
N ILE A 169 -32.22 -7.36 -11.15
CA ILE A 169 -31.67 -6.20 -10.48
C ILE A 169 -32.61 -5.77 -9.35
N SER A 170 -32.11 -5.79 -8.11
CA SER A 170 -32.80 -5.21 -6.96
C SER A 170 -32.55 -3.69 -6.89
N PRO A 171 -33.56 -2.88 -6.53
CA PRO A 171 -33.36 -1.47 -6.19
C PRO A 171 -32.32 -1.26 -5.08
N ASP A 172 -32.22 -2.20 -4.13
CA ASP A 172 -31.24 -2.12 -3.04
C ASP A 172 -29.81 -2.29 -3.54
N ASP A 173 -29.59 -3.15 -4.54
CA ASP A 173 -28.25 -3.36 -5.12
C ASP A 173 -27.81 -2.13 -5.93
N LEU A 174 -28.74 -1.49 -6.63
CA LEU A 174 -28.49 -0.22 -7.31
C LEU A 174 -28.14 0.88 -6.32
N ARG A 175 -28.83 0.94 -5.19
CA ARG A 175 -28.53 1.90 -4.13
C ARG A 175 -27.15 1.62 -3.52
N ALA A 176 -26.88 0.36 -3.17
CA ALA A 176 -25.59 -0.04 -2.62
C ALA A 176 -24.43 0.29 -3.57
N ALA A 177 -24.56 -0.04 -4.85
CA ALA A 177 -23.57 0.27 -5.89
C ALA A 177 -23.38 1.77 -6.16
N ARG A 178 -24.30 2.64 -5.75
CA ARG A 178 -24.15 4.11 -5.90
C ARG A 178 -23.45 4.75 -4.71
N GLU A 179 -23.57 4.15 -3.54
CA GLU A 179 -23.13 4.73 -2.27
C GLU A 179 -21.92 4.01 -1.64
N ASP A 180 -21.39 2.96 -2.29
CA ASP A 180 -20.20 2.27 -1.80
C ASP A 180 -18.87 2.93 -2.19
N SER A 181 -17.81 2.40 -1.58
CA SER A 181 -16.42 2.80 -1.78
C SER A 181 -15.86 2.67 -3.21
N MET A 182 -16.44 1.83 -4.06
CA MET A 182 -16.05 1.76 -5.48
C MET A 182 -16.71 2.88 -6.27
N ALA A 183 -17.95 3.26 -5.92
CA ALA A 183 -18.61 4.41 -6.51
C ALA A 183 -17.76 5.65 -6.25
N GLU A 184 -17.31 5.83 -5.00
CA GLU A 184 -16.44 6.94 -4.57
C GLU A 184 -15.18 7.08 -5.43
N ARG A 185 -14.52 5.97 -5.77
CA ARG A 185 -13.33 5.97 -6.64
C ARG A 185 -13.61 6.36 -8.10
N THR A 186 -14.85 6.23 -8.55
CA THR A 186 -15.28 6.64 -9.90
C THR A 186 -15.76 8.09 -9.95
N TRP A 187 -15.74 8.81 -8.82
CA TRP A 187 -16.11 10.21 -8.81
C TRP A 187 -15.00 11.02 -9.50
N ALA A 188 -15.40 12.06 -10.24
CA ALA A 188 -14.47 13.04 -10.80
C ALA A 188 -13.86 13.97 -9.73
N VAL A 189 -14.04 13.63 -8.45
CA VAL A 189 -13.58 14.38 -7.29
C VAL A 189 -12.20 13.82 -6.92
N PRO A 190 -11.14 14.65 -6.91
CA PRO A 190 -9.83 14.20 -6.46
C PRO A 190 -9.90 13.58 -5.07
N ASN A 191 -9.18 12.47 -4.87
CA ASN A 191 -9.08 11.80 -3.56
C ASN A 191 -8.62 12.77 -2.44
N SER A 192 -7.89 13.83 -2.82
CA SER A 192 -7.43 14.91 -1.94
C SER A 192 -8.56 15.75 -1.34
N VAL A 193 -9.72 15.74 -1.97
CA VAL A 193 -10.95 16.41 -1.54
C VAL A 193 -11.90 15.42 -0.90
N PHE A 194 -12.03 14.22 -1.49
CA PHE A 194 -12.98 13.24 -0.99
C PHE A 194 -12.66 12.73 0.42
N PHE A 195 -11.43 12.23 0.64
CA PHE A 195 -11.07 11.58 1.92
C PHE A 195 -11.22 12.50 3.14
N PRO A 196 -10.79 13.78 3.10
CA PRO A 196 -10.97 14.68 4.23
C PRO A 196 -12.41 15.03 4.56
N ILE A 197 -13.35 14.96 3.61
CA ILE A 197 -14.77 15.23 3.87
C ILE A 197 -15.47 13.99 4.41
N TYR A 198 -15.13 12.83 3.83
CA TYR A 198 -15.73 11.57 4.22
C TYR A 198 -15.30 11.13 5.61
N LYS A 199 -14.00 11.22 5.93
CA LYS A 199 -13.44 10.72 7.19
C LYS A 199 -14.11 11.32 8.45
N PRO A 200 -14.33 12.65 8.56
CA PRO A 200 -15.12 13.30 9.63
C PRO A 200 -16.46 12.65 9.96
N VAL A 201 -17.27 12.33 8.94
CA VAL A 201 -18.60 11.70 9.14
C VAL A 201 -18.50 10.45 10.02
N TRP A 202 -17.36 9.77 9.97
CA TRP A 202 -17.12 8.51 10.65
C TRP A 202 -16.23 8.66 11.89
N THR A 203 -15.21 9.52 11.85
CA THR A 203 -14.32 9.77 13.01
C THR A 203 -14.96 10.65 14.09
N TYR A 204 -16.07 11.32 13.81
CA TYR A 204 -16.82 12.11 14.79
C TYR A 204 -18.07 11.41 15.32
N ALA A 205 -18.24 10.12 15.02
CA ALA A 205 -19.25 9.32 15.71
C ALA A 205 -19.02 9.41 17.24
N PRO A 206 -20.08 9.47 18.07
CA PRO A 206 -19.97 9.69 19.52
C PRO A 206 -19.03 8.73 20.27
N HIS A 207 -18.72 7.59 19.66
CA HIS A 207 -17.89 6.53 20.22
C HIS A 207 -16.43 6.55 19.75
N ALA A 208 -16.02 7.48 18.87
CA ALA A 208 -14.64 7.56 18.40
C ALA A 208 -13.69 8.01 19.53
N PRO A 209 -12.50 7.39 19.67
CA PRO A 209 -11.52 7.80 20.68
C PRO A 209 -11.15 9.29 20.55
N PRO A 210 -10.89 10.02 21.65
CA PRO A 210 -10.45 11.42 21.60
C PRO A 210 -9.20 11.65 20.73
N GLU A 211 -8.31 10.67 20.67
CA GLU A 211 -7.09 10.66 19.85
C GLU A 211 -7.36 10.55 18.34
N VAL A 212 -8.56 10.09 17.97
CA VAL A 212 -9.06 9.99 16.59
C VAL A 212 -9.81 11.25 16.18
N ARG A 213 -10.13 12.16 17.13
CA ARG A 213 -10.80 13.43 16.84
C ARG A 213 -9.88 14.26 15.93
N THR A 214 -10.40 14.46 14.73
CA THR A 214 -9.67 14.71 13.49
C THR A 214 -9.01 16.09 13.41
N ASN A 215 -8.10 16.22 12.45
CA ASN A 215 -7.49 17.47 11.99
C ASN A 215 -8.57 18.37 11.32
N TYR A 216 -9.28 19.19 12.10
CA TYR A 216 -10.31 20.11 11.59
C TYR A 216 -9.79 21.06 10.50
N SER A 217 -8.51 21.46 10.57
CA SER A 217 -7.88 22.28 9.54
C SER A 217 -7.89 21.59 8.17
N LEU A 218 -7.64 20.28 8.11
CA LEU A 218 -7.72 19.53 6.86
C LEU A 218 -9.14 19.53 6.28
N PHE A 219 -10.16 19.41 7.13
CA PHE A 219 -11.54 19.41 6.69
C PHE A 219 -11.98 20.79 6.21
N LEU A 220 -11.62 21.85 6.95
CA LEU A 220 -11.84 23.25 6.56
C LEU A 220 -11.21 23.58 5.22
N ASP A 221 -9.92 23.25 5.03
CA ASP A 221 -9.23 23.41 3.75
C ASP A 221 -10.03 22.80 2.62
N THR A 222 -10.62 21.63 2.87
CA THR A 222 -11.35 20.88 1.85
C THR A 222 -12.70 21.51 1.54
N LEU A 223 -13.41 22.00 2.56
CA LEU A 223 -14.65 22.76 2.36
C LEU A 223 -14.38 24.03 1.55
N HIS A 224 -13.22 24.68 1.71
CA HIS A 224 -12.81 25.84 0.90
C HIS A 224 -12.51 25.49 -0.57
N LEU A 225 -12.15 24.23 -0.87
CA LEU A 225 -11.96 23.78 -2.25
C LEU A 225 -13.28 23.50 -2.97
N LEU A 226 -14.34 23.12 -2.24
CA LEU A 226 -15.60 22.67 -2.85
C LEU A 226 -16.23 23.70 -3.80
N PRO A 227 -16.39 24.99 -3.41
CA PRO A 227 -16.95 26.00 -4.30
C PRO A 227 -16.17 26.23 -5.60
N LEU A 228 -14.91 25.79 -5.67
CA LEU A 228 -14.07 25.93 -6.86
C LEU A 228 -14.29 24.79 -7.88
N MET A 229 -15.06 23.77 -7.50
CA MET A 229 -15.31 22.57 -8.31
C MET A 229 -16.67 22.63 -9.01
N ALA A 230 -16.90 21.70 -9.94
CA ALA A 230 -18.24 21.49 -10.46
C ALA A 230 -19.16 20.93 -9.36
N ARG A 231 -20.44 21.34 -9.38
CA ARG A 231 -21.44 20.84 -8.44
C ARG A 231 -21.58 19.33 -8.55
N ASP A 232 -21.33 18.64 -7.44
CA ASP A 232 -21.57 17.19 -7.32
C ASP A 232 -22.55 16.94 -6.16
N GLU A 233 -23.77 16.52 -6.49
CA GLU A 233 -24.82 16.26 -5.51
C GLU A 233 -24.44 15.19 -4.49
N ARG A 234 -23.59 14.24 -4.87
CA ARG A 234 -23.14 13.18 -3.94
C ARG A 234 -22.21 13.77 -2.89
N LEU A 235 -21.30 14.65 -3.31
CA LEU A 235 -20.40 15.35 -2.40
C LEU A 235 -21.17 16.27 -1.45
N LEU A 236 -22.17 16.97 -1.96
CA LEU A 236 -23.07 17.79 -1.13
C LEU A 236 -23.87 16.96 -0.12
N ALA A 237 -24.30 15.75 -0.49
CA ALA A 237 -24.94 14.82 0.44
C ALA A 237 -23.98 14.36 1.55
N VAL A 238 -22.70 14.11 1.24
CA VAL A 238 -21.69 13.79 2.26
C VAL A 238 -21.45 14.99 3.18
N VAL A 239 -21.38 16.21 2.64
CA VAL A 239 -21.25 17.45 3.44
C VAL A 239 -22.46 17.65 4.36
N ALA A 240 -23.68 17.39 3.87
CA ALA A 240 -24.89 17.46 4.70
C ALA A 240 -24.86 16.45 5.84
N ARG A 241 -24.45 15.21 5.58
CA ARG A 241 -24.28 14.20 6.63
C ARG A 241 -23.19 14.60 7.64
N ALA A 242 -22.08 15.16 7.17
CA ALA A 242 -21.01 15.66 8.05
C ALA A 242 -21.53 16.75 9.00
N ARG A 243 -22.42 17.61 8.51
CA ARG A 243 -23.11 18.61 9.32
C ARG A 243 -23.91 17.98 10.46
N GLU A 244 -24.75 17.00 10.13
CA GLU A 244 -25.59 16.27 11.10
C GLU A 244 -24.72 15.59 12.16
N THR A 245 -23.66 14.91 11.74
CA THR A 245 -22.72 14.26 12.65
C THR A 245 -22.04 15.26 13.58
N LEU A 246 -21.52 16.38 13.04
CA LEU A 246 -20.80 17.38 13.83
C LEU A 246 -21.71 18.16 14.77
N ALA A 247 -22.98 18.38 14.40
CA ALA A 247 -23.96 19.02 15.27
C ALA A 247 -24.29 18.18 16.52
N ALA A 248 -24.06 16.86 16.48
CA ALA A 248 -24.25 15.96 17.61
C ALA A 248 -23.02 15.91 18.56
N VAL A 249 -21.90 16.52 18.19
CA VAL A 249 -20.66 16.57 18.99
C VAL A 249 -20.67 17.86 19.85
N PRO A 250 -20.09 17.85 21.08
CA PRO A 250 -19.97 19.07 21.88
C PRO A 250 -19.29 20.21 21.11
N ALA A 251 -19.89 21.40 21.17
CA ALA A 251 -19.37 22.57 20.48
C ALA A 251 -18.01 23.01 21.04
N THR A 252 -17.09 23.25 20.12
CA THR A 252 -15.75 23.80 20.30
C THR A 252 -15.53 24.88 19.24
N PRO A 253 -14.54 25.79 19.39
CA PRO A 253 -14.23 26.76 18.35
C PRO A 253 -14.02 26.12 16.96
N ASP A 254 -13.31 24.99 16.91
CA ASP A 254 -13.04 24.28 15.65
C ASP A 254 -14.29 23.65 15.03
N THR A 255 -15.14 22.98 15.83
CA THR A 255 -16.39 22.40 15.32
C THR A 255 -17.35 23.47 14.85
N GLN A 256 -17.41 24.62 15.54
CA GLN A 256 -18.21 25.76 15.10
C GLN A 256 -17.68 26.36 13.79
N ALA A 257 -16.37 26.53 13.65
CA ALA A 257 -15.77 27.02 12.41
C ALA A 257 -16.10 26.09 11.23
N VAL A 258 -16.03 24.79 11.44
CA VAL A 258 -16.38 23.78 10.44
C VAL A 258 -17.86 23.80 10.09
N LEU A 259 -18.75 23.86 11.08
CA LEU A 259 -20.20 23.94 10.84
C LEU A 259 -20.56 25.20 10.05
N GLN A 260 -19.96 26.34 10.37
CA GLN A 260 -20.13 27.58 9.62
C GLN A 260 -19.67 27.44 8.17
N GLU A 261 -18.55 26.77 7.92
CA GLU A 261 -18.05 26.56 6.56
C GLU A 261 -18.91 25.56 5.78
N ILE A 262 -19.43 24.51 6.43
CA ILE A 262 -20.43 23.62 5.83
C ILE A 262 -21.67 24.40 5.41
N ASP A 263 -22.19 25.26 6.29
CA ASP A 263 -23.36 26.10 5.98
C ASP A 263 -23.09 27.00 4.75
N LYS A 264 -21.87 27.57 4.62
CA LYS A 264 -21.47 28.34 3.44
C LYS A 264 -21.43 27.49 2.17
N VAL A 265 -20.86 26.29 2.22
CA VAL A 265 -20.82 25.37 1.07
C VAL A 265 -22.23 24.98 0.62
N GLN A 266 -23.14 24.71 1.57
CA GLN A 266 -24.53 24.37 1.27
C GLN A 266 -25.30 25.55 0.68
N ALA A 267 -25.03 26.77 1.15
CA ALA A 267 -25.63 27.99 0.64
C ALA A 267 -24.96 28.52 -0.65
N HIS A 268 -23.83 27.93 -1.07
CA HIS A 268 -23.09 28.38 -2.25
C HIS A 268 -23.96 28.29 -3.50
N GLN A 269 -23.96 29.37 -4.30
CA GLN A 269 -24.68 29.41 -5.57
C GLN A 269 -23.83 28.79 -6.68
N TRP A 270 -24.07 27.51 -6.92
CA TRP A 270 -23.39 26.77 -7.97
C TRP A 270 -23.93 27.22 -9.34
N PRO A 271 -23.07 27.64 -10.27
CA PRO A 271 -23.53 28.12 -11.57
C PRO A 271 -24.26 27.00 -12.34
N SER A 272 -25.51 27.26 -12.75
CA SER A 272 -26.30 26.34 -13.56
C SER A 272 -25.74 26.29 -14.98
N GLY A 273 -25.01 25.21 -15.30
CA GLY A 273 -24.47 24.98 -16.64
C GLY A 273 -23.20 25.75 -16.98
N SER A 274 -22.39 26.15 -15.99
CA SER A 274 -21.09 26.78 -16.28
C SER A 274 -20.17 25.86 -17.09
N PRO A 275 -19.30 26.42 -17.95
CA PRO A 275 -18.20 25.67 -18.54
C PRO A 275 -17.44 24.96 -17.40
N ALA A 276 -16.90 23.76 -17.68
CA ALA A 276 -16.13 23.02 -16.71
C ALA A 276 -15.13 23.98 -16.04
N SER A 277 -15.30 24.22 -14.72
CA SER A 277 -14.34 25.00 -13.95
C SER A 277 -12.93 24.52 -14.30
N PRO A 278 -11.92 25.41 -14.36
CA PRO A 278 -10.56 24.97 -14.59
C PRO A 278 -10.26 23.82 -13.62
N PRO A 279 -9.65 22.72 -14.07
CA PRO A 279 -9.37 21.58 -13.22
C PRO A 279 -8.73 22.05 -11.93
N LEU A 280 -9.16 21.53 -10.77
CA LEU A 280 -8.70 22.00 -9.46
C LEU A 280 -7.15 22.05 -9.38
N ALA A 281 -6.47 21.09 -10.01
CA ALA A 281 -5.03 21.08 -10.16
C ALA A 281 -4.45 22.36 -10.78
N GLN A 282 -5.10 22.93 -11.80
CA GLN A 282 -4.68 24.18 -12.44
C GLN A 282 -4.76 25.37 -11.48
N LEU A 283 -5.82 25.46 -10.67
CA LEU A 283 -5.94 26.49 -9.63
C LEU A 283 -4.86 26.31 -8.55
N CYS A 284 -4.54 25.06 -8.19
CA CYS A 284 -3.45 24.77 -7.25
C CYS A 284 -2.07 25.14 -7.82
N PHE A 285 -1.81 24.88 -9.11
CA PHE A 285 -0.59 25.33 -9.79
C PHE A 285 -0.48 26.85 -9.76
N GLN A 286 -1.55 27.57 -10.14
CA GLN A 286 -1.58 29.03 -10.08
C GLN A 286 -1.27 29.54 -8.67
N ARG A 287 -1.87 28.92 -7.66
CA ARG A 287 -1.64 29.28 -6.25
C ARG A 287 -0.17 29.17 -5.84
N LEU A 288 0.53 28.14 -6.30
CA LEU A 288 1.93 27.91 -5.93
C LEU A 288 2.94 28.68 -6.81
N TYR A 289 2.58 29.00 -8.06
CA TYR A 289 3.48 29.67 -8.99
C TYR A 289 3.44 31.19 -8.92
N ASP A 290 2.24 31.75 -8.85
CA ASP A 290 2.05 33.18 -8.88
C ASP A 290 0.96 33.58 -7.88
N PRO A 291 1.29 33.55 -6.57
CA PRO A 291 0.33 33.90 -5.53
C PRO A 291 -0.15 35.36 -5.64
N ALA A 292 0.54 36.22 -6.41
CA ALA A 292 0.18 37.61 -6.62
C ALA A 292 -0.86 37.79 -7.74
N ASN A 293 -0.84 36.95 -8.78
CA ASN A 293 -1.77 37.03 -9.93
C ASN A 293 -2.81 35.90 -9.97
N THR A 294 -3.16 35.35 -8.81
CA THR A 294 -4.23 34.35 -8.67
C THR A 294 -5.58 34.91 -9.15
N THR A 295 -6.23 34.22 -10.10
CA THR A 295 -7.61 34.50 -10.54
C THR A 295 -8.52 33.31 -10.21
N GLY A 296 -9.85 33.49 -10.32
CA GLY A 296 -10.80 32.37 -10.24
C GLY A 296 -10.84 31.65 -8.89
N GLY A 297 -10.59 32.37 -7.78
CA GLY A 297 -10.64 31.81 -6.42
C GLY A 297 -9.38 31.05 -5.99
N SER A 298 -8.32 30.98 -6.81
CA SER A 298 -7.07 30.32 -6.40
C SER A 298 -6.42 30.96 -5.15
N ASN A 299 -6.69 32.24 -4.86
CA ASN A 299 -6.25 32.91 -3.64
C ASN A 299 -6.92 32.39 -2.35
N THR A 300 -8.08 31.75 -2.45
CA THR A 300 -8.75 31.14 -1.29
C THR A 300 -8.21 29.75 -0.97
N ILE A 301 -7.41 29.16 -1.88
CA ILE A 301 -6.74 27.89 -1.66
C ILE A 301 -5.55 28.12 -0.71
N SER A 302 -5.57 27.47 0.46
CA SER A 302 -4.41 27.48 1.34
C SER A 302 -3.21 26.80 0.66
N GLU A 303 -1.99 27.25 0.96
CA GLU A 303 -0.78 26.69 0.35
C GLU A 303 -0.70 25.16 0.59
N TYR A 304 -1.02 24.73 1.81
CA TYR A 304 -1.07 23.32 2.16
C TYR A 304 -2.11 22.55 1.36
N ALA A 305 -3.32 23.09 1.16
CA ALA A 305 -4.34 22.46 0.32
C ALA A 305 -3.86 22.29 -1.13
N ALA A 306 -3.19 23.30 -1.69
CA ALA A 306 -2.62 23.23 -3.04
C ALA A 306 -1.56 22.11 -3.15
N TRP A 307 -0.59 22.07 -2.24
CA TRP A 307 0.40 21.00 -2.17
C TRP A 307 -0.24 19.61 -2.07
N ARG A 308 -1.25 19.47 -1.21
CA ARG A 308 -1.96 18.20 -0.99
C ARG A 308 -2.65 17.71 -2.26
N VAL A 309 -3.43 18.57 -2.92
CA VAL A 309 -4.11 18.25 -4.18
C VAL A 309 -3.09 17.78 -5.21
N LEU A 310 -2.04 18.58 -5.46
CA LEU A 310 -1.03 18.27 -6.46
C LEU A 310 -0.23 17.00 -6.13
N SER A 311 0.00 16.68 -4.86
CA SER A 311 0.66 15.43 -4.48
C SER A 311 -0.15 14.17 -4.82
N ILE A 312 -1.48 14.28 -4.80
CA ILE A 312 -2.38 13.18 -5.13
C ILE A 312 -2.52 13.04 -6.64
N GLU A 313 -2.63 14.17 -7.36
CA GLU A 313 -2.59 14.19 -8.82
C GLU A 313 -1.28 13.61 -9.35
N ALA A 314 -0.14 14.00 -8.77
CA ALA A 314 1.17 13.47 -9.14
C ALA A 314 1.21 11.94 -9.03
N ARG A 315 0.64 11.35 -7.97
CA ARG A 315 0.59 9.90 -7.77
C ARG A 315 -0.40 9.16 -8.66
N ALA A 316 -1.44 9.86 -9.13
CA ALA A 316 -2.42 9.30 -10.05
C ALA A 316 -1.89 9.22 -11.49
N LEU A 317 -0.88 10.04 -11.83
CA LEU A 317 -0.24 9.97 -13.14
C LEU A 317 0.40 8.59 -13.36
N PRO A 318 0.09 7.93 -14.48
CA PRO A 318 0.67 6.64 -14.79
C PRO A 318 2.18 6.78 -14.99
N SER A 319 2.90 5.67 -14.75
CA SER A 319 4.32 5.59 -15.10
C SER A 319 4.50 5.87 -16.60
N PRO A 320 5.62 6.52 -17.04
CA PRO A 320 5.84 7.00 -18.41
C PRO A 320 5.62 6.01 -19.57
N HIS A 321 5.50 4.70 -19.29
CA HIS A 321 5.10 3.70 -20.28
C HIS A 321 3.64 3.82 -20.79
N ALA A 322 2.83 4.74 -20.25
CA ALA A 322 1.41 4.85 -20.57
C ALA A 322 1.04 5.90 -21.64
N GLY A 323 2.01 6.43 -22.39
CA GLY A 323 1.71 7.25 -23.58
C GLY A 323 1.18 8.67 -23.33
N LEU A 324 1.47 9.27 -22.16
CA LEU A 324 1.20 10.69 -21.94
C LEU A 324 2.15 11.56 -22.77
N GLU A 325 1.62 12.60 -23.42
CA GLU A 325 2.45 13.55 -24.17
C GLU A 325 3.25 14.45 -23.21
N GLN A 326 4.51 14.76 -23.58
CA GLN A 326 5.41 15.54 -22.74
C GLN A 326 4.92 16.98 -22.49
N SER A 327 4.12 17.53 -23.41
CA SER A 327 3.46 18.84 -23.30
C SER A 327 2.57 18.93 -22.05
N ASP A 328 1.85 17.86 -21.72
CA ASP A 328 0.90 17.82 -20.60
C ASP A 328 1.61 17.84 -19.24
N LEU A 329 2.89 17.45 -19.22
CA LEU A 329 3.72 17.41 -18.02
C LEU A 329 4.54 18.69 -17.80
N SER A 330 4.63 19.58 -18.80
CA SER A 330 5.45 20.80 -18.72
C SER A 330 5.10 21.69 -17.52
N GLN A 331 3.81 21.75 -17.16
CA GLN A 331 3.31 22.50 -16.02
C GLN A 331 3.88 22.04 -14.68
N TRP A 332 4.47 20.85 -14.55
CA TRP A 332 5.04 20.34 -13.30
C TRP A 332 6.49 20.81 -13.06
N ARG A 333 7.21 21.25 -14.10
CA ARG A 333 8.64 21.59 -13.97
C ARG A 333 8.92 22.64 -12.90
N PRO A 334 8.17 23.77 -12.83
CA PRO A 334 8.43 24.76 -11.78
C PRO A 334 8.11 24.22 -10.38
N LEU A 335 7.08 23.37 -10.25
CA LEU A 335 6.71 22.75 -8.97
C LEU A 335 7.76 21.77 -8.47
N LEU A 336 8.42 21.02 -9.35
CA LEU A 336 9.52 20.13 -8.95
C LEU A 336 10.67 20.89 -8.28
N ALA A 337 11.03 22.06 -8.82
CA ALA A 337 12.05 22.92 -8.22
C ALA A 337 11.59 23.50 -6.88
N GLN A 338 10.30 23.87 -6.75
CA GLN A 338 9.74 24.31 -5.46
C GLN A 338 9.70 23.16 -4.45
N ALA A 339 9.32 21.95 -4.86
CA ALA A 339 9.24 20.78 -4.00
C ALA A 339 10.62 20.39 -3.46
N GLN A 340 11.66 20.49 -4.30
CA GLN A 340 13.03 20.30 -3.86
C GLN A 340 13.41 21.32 -2.79
N ARG A 341 13.17 22.61 -3.03
CA ARG A 341 13.46 23.67 -2.03
C ARG A 341 12.69 23.46 -0.73
N ALA A 342 11.44 23.00 -0.80
CA ALA A 342 10.63 22.68 0.37
C ALA A 342 11.20 21.52 1.21
N LEU A 343 11.93 20.59 0.58
CA LEU A 343 12.65 19.52 1.31
C LEU A 343 14.02 19.95 1.83
N GLU A 344 14.65 20.94 1.20
CA GLU A 344 15.93 21.51 1.63
C GLU A 344 15.76 22.48 2.81
N ASP A 345 14.64 23.22 2.85
CA ASP A 345 14.35 24.16 3.92
C ASP A 345 13.72 23.47 5.15
N ALA A 346 14.49 23.35 6.22
CA ALA A 346 14.06 22.77 7.49
C ALA A 346 12.93 23.55 8.19
N SER A 347 12.65 24.80 7.78
CA SER A 347 11.53 25.61 8.28
C SER A 347 10.21 25.30 7.59
N THR A 348 10.24 24.57 6.45
CA THR A 348 9.04 24.16 5.73
C THR A 348 8.10 23.37 6.66
N PRO A 349 6.81 23.74 6.74
CA PRO A 349 5.84 22.98 7.50
C PRO A 349 5.84 21.50 7.10
N LYS A 350 5.95 20.59 8.09
CA LYS A 350 6.02 19.13 7.85
C LYS A 350 4.96 18.61 6.86
N PRO A 351 3.69 19.06 6.88
CA PRO A 351 2.70 18.60 5.90
C PRO A 351 3.01 19.00 4.45
N ILE A 352 3.60 20.18 4.24
CA ILE A 352 4.06 20.64 2.91
C ILE A 352 5.28 19.84 2.47
N ALA A 353 6.28 19.66 3.35
CA ALA A 353 7.44 18.82 3.06
C ALA A 353 7.03 17.38 2.69
N HIS A 354 6.04 16.81 3.39
CA HIS A 354 5.49 15.50 3.05
C HIS A 354 4.86 15.47 1.65
N ALA A 355 4.01 16.45 1.31
CA ALA A 355 3.40 16.56 -0.01
C ALA A 355 4.45 16.77 -1.13
N ALA A 356 5.47 17.59 -0.88
CA ALA A 356 6.61 17.78 -1.78
C ALA A 356 7.38 16.47 -2.03
N SER A 357 7.64 15.68 -0.97
CA SER A 357 8.24 14.35 -1.06
C SER A 357 7.39 13.39 -1.91
N LEU A 358 6.07 13.42 -1.76
CA LEU A 358 5.17 12.60 -2.59
C LEU A 358 5.19 12.99 -4.08
N ILE A 359 5.32 14.28 -4.40
CA ILE A 359 5.44 14.76 -5.79
C ILE A 359 6.76 14.31 -6.40
N LEU A 360 7.87 14.53 -5.69
CA LEU A 360 9.21 14.11 -6.13
C LEU A 360 9.37 12.58 -6.13
N GLY A 361 8.54 11.86 -5.38
CA GLY A 361 8.49 10.40 -5.37
C GLY A 361 7.68 9.81 -6.52
N SER A 362 6.91 10.63 -7.25
CA SER A 362 6.03 10.12 -8.31
C SER A 362 6.79 9.75 -9.59
N PRO A 363 6.74 8.48 -10.04
CA PRO A 363 7.36 8.08 -11.30
C PRO A 363 6.74 8.80 -12.52
N GLY A 364 5.42 9.01 -12.52
CA GLY A 364 4.71 9.65 -13.64
C GLY A 364 5.11 11.12 -13.86
N VAL A 365 5.69 11.77 -12.85
CA VAL A 365 6.18 13.15 -12.94
C VAL A 365 7.70 13.20 -13.08
N VAL A 366 8.43 12.53 -12.19
CA VAL A 366 9.89 12.68 -12.08
C VAL A 366 10.63 12.00 -13.22
N ASP A 367 10.23 10.78 -13.59
CA ASP A 367 10.94 9.99 -14.59
C ASP A 367 10.96 10.67 -15.98
N PRO A 368 9.87 11.30 -16.47
CA PRO A 368 9.89 12.03 -17.75
C PRO A 368 10.46 13.46 -17.69
N LEU A 369 10.54 14.11 -16.51
CA LEU A 369 10.88 15.53 -16.41
C LEU A 369 12.26 15.84 -15.81
N VAL A 370 12.81 14.93 -15.02
CA VAL A 370 14.04 15.14 -14.25
C VAL A 370 15.17 14.28 -14.81
N GLY A 371 16.26 14.92 -15.24
CA GLY A 371 17.43 14.20 -15.76
C GLY A 371 18.23 13.49 -14.67
N ASP A 372 19.04 12.50 -15.06
CA ASP A 372 19.84 11.70 -14.13
C ASP A 372 20.81 12.56 -13.29
N ALA A 373 21.36 13.64 -13.86
CA ALA A 373 22.24 14.55 -13.13
C ALA A 373 21.55 15.15 -11.89
N THR A 374 20.28 15.52 -12.00
CA THR A 374 19.50 16.04 -10.86
C THR A 374 19.17 14.94 -9.86
N VAL A 375 18.81 13.74 -10.34
CA VAL A 375 18.54 12.58 -9.47
C VAL A 375 19.80 12.18 -8.67
N ILE A 376 20.97 12.19 -9.31
CA ILE A 376 22.27 11.95 -8.67
C ILE A 376 22.56 13.04 -7.63
N ALA A 377 22.27 14.31 -7.94
CA ALA A 377 22.43 15.39 -6.98
C ALA A 377 21.50 15.21 -5.76
N TRP A 378 20.28 14.71 -5.93
CA TRP A 378 19.40 14.35 -4.81
C TRP A 378 19.98 13.22 -3.97
N LEU A 379 20.51 12.17 -4.60
CA LEU A 379 21.16 11.06 -3.92
C LEU A 379 22.36 11.51 -3.07
N GLN A 380 23.11 12.51 -3.54
CA GLN A 380 24.28 13.08 -2.87
C GLN A 380 23.94 14.25 -1.93
N SER A 381 22.67 14.67 -1.88
CA SER A 381 22.20 15.77 -1.04
C SER A 381 22.46 15.48 0.45
N PRO A 382 22.74 16.49 1.30
CA PRO A 382 22.76 16.28 2.74
C PRO A 382 21.36 16.03 3.33
N HIS A 383 20.29 16.27 2.57
CA HIS A 383 18.91 16.12 3.02
C HIS A 383 18.42 14.68 2.81
N GLN A 384 18.15 13.97 3.91
CA GLN A 384 17.79 12.54 3.89
C GLN A 384 16.59 12.22 2.98
N GLU A 385 15.58 13.08 2.94
CA GLU A 385 14.40 12.85 2.09
C GLU A 385 14.75 12.92 0.59
N LEU A 386 15.59 13.87 0.17
CA LEU A 386 16.10 13.92 -1.20
C LEU A 386 16.98 12.72 -1.53
N GLN A 387 17.81 12.27 -0.58
CA GLN A 387 18.62 11.07 -0.79
C GLN A 387 17.72 9.86 -1.11
N LYS A 388 16.70 9.60 -0.30
CA LYS A 388 15.73 8.51 -0.52
C LYS A 388 15.06 8.60 -1.90
N LEU A 389 14.67 9.81 -2.31
CA LEU A 389 14.04 10.05 -3.61
C LEU A 389 15.01 9.79 -4.77
N GLY A 390 16.27 10.19 -4.63
CA GLY A 390 17.35 9.89 -5.57
C GLY A 390 17.56 8.38 -5.74
N VAL A 391 17.62 7.64 -4.62
CA VAL A 391 17.70 6.17 -4.63
C VAL A 391 16.51 5.56 -5.37
N GLN A 392 15.29 5.95 -5.03
CA GLN A 392 14.06 5.42 -5.63
C GLN A 392 14.00 5.67 -7.13
N ALA A 393 14.37 6.87 -7.59
CA ALA A 393 14.37 7.21 -8.99
C ALA A 393 15.42 6.41 -9.79
N LEU A 394 16.66 6.29 -9.32
CA LEU A 394 17.68 5.48 -10.01
C LEU A 394 17.30 3.99 -10.05
N ALA A 395 16.71 3.45 -8.98
CA ALA A 395 16.25 2.07 -8.94
C ALA A 395 15.10 1.82 -9.94
N ARG A 396 14.11 2.73 -10.03
CA ARG A 396 13.03 2.63 -11.02
C ARG A 396 13.53 2.73 -12.46
N ARG A 397 14.60 3.49 -12.70
CA ARG A 397 15.27 3.63 -14.00
C ARG A 397 16.23 2.48 -14.32
N GLU A 398 16.26 1.44 -13.49
CA GLU A 398 17.15 0.28 -13.62
C GLU A 398 18.65 0.64 -13.64
N GLN A 399 19.02 1.80 -13.10
CA GLN A 399 20.41 2.28 -13.03
C GLN A 399 21.15 1.72 -11.81
N HIS A 400 21.01 0.42 -11.55
CA HIS A 400 21.52 -0.22 -10.33
C HIS A 400 23.03 -0.10 -10.19
N ALA A 401 23.79 -0.33 -11.27
CA ALA A 401 25.25 -0.23 -11.22
C ALA A 401 25.72 1.18 -10.81
N LEU A 402 25.09 2.21 -11.37
CA LEU A 402 25.39 3.61 -11.03
C LEU A 402 24.98 3.94 -9.59
N LEU A 403 23.79 3.51 -9.17
CA LEU A 403 23.30 3.66 -7.80
C LEU A 403 24.28 3.05 -6.79
N LEU A 404 24.72 1.81 -7.01
CA LEU A 404 25.66 1.11 -6.12
C LEU A 404 27.04 1.76 -6.10
N TYR A 405 27.51 2.26 -7.24
CA TYR A 405 28.77 3.00 -7.33
C TYR A 405 28.73 4.27 -6.46
N ILE A 406 27.68 5.08 -6.61
CA ILE A 406 27.51 6.32 -5.82
C ILE A 406 27.30 5.99 -4.35
N ALA A 407 26.50 4.96 -4.06
CA ALA A 407 26.10 4.59 -2.70
C ALA A 407 27.28 4.27 -1.79
N ARG A 408 28.39 3.72 -2.31
CA ARG A 408 29.62 3.47 -1.53
C ARG A 408 30.18 4.73 -0.87
N GLY A 409 30.00 5.89 -1.48
CA GLY A 409 30.46 7.18 -0.94
C GLY A 409 29.46 7.89 -0.03
N LEU A 410 28.25 7.35 0.16
CA LEU A 410 27.21 7.99 0.96
C LEU A 410 27.38 7.74 2.46
N SER A 411 26.63 8.49 3.27
CA SER A 411 26.57 8.25 4.72
C SER A 411 26.03 6.84 5.03
N PRO A 412 26.38 6.26 6.19
CA PRO A 412 25.90 4.92 6.56
C PRO A 412 24.37 4.78 6.47
N GLN A 413 23.61 5.77 6.95
CA GLN A 413 22.15 5.74 6.86
C GLN A 413 21.63 5.78 5.42
N ALA A 414 22.27 6.54 4.53
CA ALA A 414 21.90 6.61 3.12
C ALA A 414 22.22 5.28 2.39
N GLN A 415 23.33 4.63 2.73
CA GLN A 415 23.63 3.28 2.26
C GLN A 415 22.54 2.29 2.66
N LEU A 416 22.04 2.34 3.90
CA LEU A 416 20.93 1.49 4.34
C LEU A 416 19.62 1.80 3.60
N ASP A 417 19.37 3.07 3.28
CA ASP A 417 18.20 3.47 2.50
C ASP A 417 18.29 2.91 1.06
N VAL A 418 19.50 2.86 0.47
CA VAL A 418 19.76 2.17 -0.82
C VAL A 418 19.39 0.70 -0.74
N LEU A 419 19.87 -0.02 0.28
CA LEU A 419 19.55 -1.44 0.48
C LEU A 419 18.04 -1.67 0.64
N ARG A 420 17.34 -0.79 1.38
CA ARG A 420 15.89 -0.89 1.59
C ARG A 420 15.12 -0.76 0.28
N VAL A 421 15.50 0.19 -0.57
CA VAL A 421 14.84 0.40 -1.87
C VAL A 421 15.12 -0.74 -2.83
N LEU A 422 16.37 -1.23 -2.91
CA LEU A 422 16.69 -2.41 -3.73
C LEU A 422 15.90 -3.64 -3.25
N GLY A 423 15.77 -3.83 -1.93
CA GLY A 423 14.92 -4.89 -1.37
C GLY A 423 13.44 -4.74 -1.73
N ALA A 424 12.90 -3.51 -1.67
CA ALA A 424 11.48 -3.24 -1.92
C ALA A 424 11.10 -3.33 -3.41
N THR A 425 12.01 -2.98 -4.32
CA THR A 425 11.77 -3.04 -5.78
C THR A 425 11.77 -4.48 -6.30
N GLY A 426 12.09 -5.48 -5.48
CA GLY A 426 12.15 -6.88 -5.90
C GLY A 426 13.27 -7.15 -6.91
N THR A 427 14.19 -6.20 -7.09
CA THR A 427 15.45 -6.38 -7.81
C THR A 427 16.33 -7.37 -7.05
N ILE A 428 16.19 -7.39 -5.72
CA ILE A 428 16.66 -8.47 -4.85
C ILE A 428 15.57 -9.55 -4.81
N ARG A 429 15.61 -10.49 -5.75
CA ARG A 429 14.74 -11.66 -5.68
C ARG A 429 15.30 -12.62 -4.65
N ALA A 430 14.55 -12.80 -3.57
CA ALA A 430 14.84 -13.75 -2.51
C ALA A 430 15.19 -15.12 -3.12
N ILE A 431 16.42 -15.59 -2.90
CA ILE A 431 16.70 -17.01 -3.01
C ILE A 431 15.90 -17.66 -1.88
N GLY A 432 15.01 -18.62 -2.17
CA GLY A 432 14.58 -19.57 -1.14
C GLY A 432 13.10 -19.68 -0.76
N HIS A 433 12.14 -19.14 -1.52
CA HIS A 433 10.82 -19.78 -1.53
C HIS A 433 10.78 -20.82 -2.65
N LYS A 434 10.68 -22.10 -2.25
CA LYS A 434 10.72 -23.28 -3.11
C LYS A 434 9.98 -23.02 -4.43
N GLY A 435 10.70 -22.93 -5.54
CA GLY A 435 10.13 -22.88 -6.89
C GLY A 435 10.35 -21.59 -7.70
N THR A 436 10.93 -20.52 -7.15
CA THR A 436 11.26 -19.33 -7.97
C THR A 436 12.68 -19.39 -8.52
N GLU A 437 12.83 -19.23 -9.83
CA GLU A 437 14.14 -19.11 -10.49
C GLU A 437 14.97 -17.98 -9.85
N THR A 438 16.21 -18.31 -9.48
CA THR A 438 17.15 -17.36 -8.90
C THR A 438 17.69 -16.44 -9.99
N VAL A 439 17.36 -15.15 -9.95
CA VAL A 439 18.07 -14.16 -10.76
C VAL A 439 19.44 -13.91 -10.10
N PRO A 440 20.55 -14.06 -10.82
CA PRO A 440 21.88 -13.84 -10.25
C PRO A 440 22.06 -12.36 -9.88
N ILE A 441 22.49 -12.09 -8.65
CA ILE A 441 22.92 -10.76 -8.22
C ILE A 441 24.17 -10.33 -8.99
N SER A 442 24.26 -9.04 -9.33
CA SER A 442 25.47 -8.52 -9.96
C SER A 442 26.64 -8.52 -8.97
N GLU A 443 27.87 -8.60 -9.47
CA GLU A 443 29.06 -8.53 -8.63
C GLU A 443 29.19 -7.17 -7.90
N ALA A 444 28.81 -6.08 -8.57
CA ALA A 444 28.79 -4.74 -7.97
C ALA A 444 27.84 -4.67 -6.76
N GLU A 445 26.69 -5.34 -6.86
CA GLU A 445 25.72 -5.45 -5.78
C GLU A 445 26.29 -6.27 -4.64
N ARG A 446 26.79 -7.49 -4.91
CA ARG A 446 27.43 -8.34 -3.89
C ARG A 446 28.49 -7.58 -3.08
N GLN A 447 29.35 -6.83 -3.76
CA GLN A 447 30.39 -6.03 -3.13
C GLN A 447 29.82 -4.87 -2.30
N PHE A 448 28.75 -4.23 -2.76
CA PHE A 448 28.10 -3.16 -1.99
C PHE A 448 27.44 -3.69 -0.71
N TRP A 449 26.80 -4.86 -0.79
CA TRP A 449 26.24 -5.56 0.37
C TRP A 449 27.34 -5.92 1.39
N ALA A 450 28.45 -6.50 0.93
CA ALA A 450 29.60 -6.79 1.79
C ALA A 450 30.13 -5.50 2.45
N HIS A 451 30.32 -4.44 1.69
CA HIS A 451 30.77 -3.14 2.20
C HIS A 451 29.85 -2.57 3.29
N CYS A 452 28.53 -2.57 3.06
CA CYS A 452 27.57 -2.09 4.06
C CYS A 452 27.62 -2.95 5.33
N PHE A 453 27.76 -4.27 5.18
CA PHE A 453 27.86 -5.16 6.33
C PHE A 453 29.14 -4.88 7.13
N GLU A 454 30.29 -4.78 6.45
CA GLU A 454 31.59 -4.53 7.08
C GLU A 454 31.63 -3.20 7.83
N THR A 455 30.99 -2.16 7.29
CA THR A 455 31.03 -0.81 7.86
C THR A 455 29.98 -0.55 8.92
N GLN A 456 28.82 -1.21 8.86
CA GLN A 456 27.69 -0.96 9.76
C GLN A 456 26.85 -2.24 10.04
N PRO A 457 27.47 -3.30 10.59
CA PRO A 457 26.87 -4.63 10.67
C PRO A 457 25.56 -4.68 11.47
N TRP A 458 25.46 -3.89 12.54
CA TRP A 458 24.28 -3.89 13.40
C TRP A 458 23.08 -3.18 12.79
N ASP A 459 23.29 -2.00 12.20
CA ASP A 459 22.21 -1.26 11.55
C ASP A 459 21.76 -1.98 10.28
N PHE A 460 22.69 -2.59 9.55
CA PHE A 460 22.40 -3.50 8.46
C PHE A 460 21.45 -4.63 8.89
N LEU A 461 21.79 -5.36 9.97
CA LEU A 461 20.97 -6.46 10.48
C LEU A 461 19.58 -6.01 10.92
N LEU A 462 19.50 -4.85 11.58
CA LEU A 462 18.23 -4.25 11.96
C LEU A 462 17.37 -3.95 10.73
N GLN A 463 17.93 -3.32 9.70
CA GLN A 463 17.18 -2.93 8.50
C GLN A 463 16.76 -4.14 7.67
N ALA A 464 17.65 -5.08 7.46
CA ALA A 464 17.36 -6.25 6.68
C ALA A 464 16.36 -7.20 7.40
N SER A 465 16.20 -7.07 8.73
CA SER A 465 15.15 -7.77 9.48
C SER A 465 13.72 -7.31 9.23
N TYR A 466 13.51 -6.06 8.80
CA TYR A 466 12.17 -5.53 8.55
C TYR A 466 11.54 -6.07 7.27
N ASN A 467 12.36 -6.57 6.35
CA ASN A 467 11.89 -7.19 5.13
C ASN A 467 12.15 -8.70 5.25
N ASP A 468 11.13 -9.45 5.69
CA ASP A 468 11.12 -10.93 5.79
C ASP A 468 11.48 -11.66 4.48
N ARG A 469 11.76 -10.93 3.39
CA ARG A 469 12.05 -11.41 2.05
C ARG A 469 13.50 -11.19 1.58
N VAL A 470 14.38 -10.58 2.37
CA VAL A 470 15.68 -10.07 1.83
C VAL A 470 16.87 -11.02 2.04
N PHE A 471 16.71 -12.18 2.67
CA PHE A 471 17.89 -13.01 3.00
C PHE A 471 17.95 -14.32 2.24
N LEU A 472 18.96 -14.43 1.37
CA LEU A 472 19.91 -15.54 1.28
C LEU A 472 21.08 -15.07 0.36
N MET A 473 21.90 -14.13 0.85
CA MET A 473 23.01 -13.51 0.08
C MET A 473 24.33 -14.32 0.10
N GLY A 474 24.24 -15.64 0.26
CA GLY A 474 25.41 -16.53 0.33
C GLY A 474 26.50 -16.06 1.32
N ASP A 475 27.76 -16.34 1.00
CA ASP A 475 28.89 -16.06 1.88
C ASP A 475 29.20 -14.56 2.09
N ALA A 476 28.74 -13.67 1.19
CA ALA A 476 29.01 -12.24 1.27
C ALA A 476 28.41 -11.57 2.52
N VAL A 477 27.30 -12.12 3.03
CA VAL A 477 26.71 -11.69 4.31
C VAL A 477 27.06 -12.68 5.44
N ARG A 478 27.12 -13.98 5.13
CA ARG A 478 27.34 -15.02 6.15
C ARG A 478 28.69 -14.88 6.84
N LEU A 479 29.78 -14.68 6.09
CA LEU A 479 31.13 -14.65 6.68
C LEU A 479 31.33 -13.43 7.59
N PRO A 480 31.02 -12.20 7.17
CA PRO A 480 31.08 -11.05 8.08
C PRO A 480 30.16 -11.18 9.31
N LEU A 481 28.95 -11.75 9.14
CA LEU A 481 28.03 -12.02 10.25
C LEU A 481 28.57 -13.03 11.25
N LYS A 482 29.19 -14.09 10.74
CA LYS A 482 29.86 -15.10 11.55
C LYS A 482 31.01 -14.47 12.35
N GLU A 483 31.83 -13.63 11.73
CA GLU A 483 32.93 -12.94 12.41
C GLU A 483 32.43 -11.99 13.51
N LEU A 484 31.39 -11.20 13.22
CA LEU A 484 30.73 -10.35 14.21
C LEU A 484 30.23 -11.17 15.41
N LEU A 485 29.55 -12.30 15.16
CA LEU A 485 29.03 -13.17 16.20
C LEU A 485 30.15 -13.92 16.96
N VAL A 486 31.29 -14.20 16.34
CA VAL A 486 32.49 -14.71 17.03
C VAL A 486 33.02 -13.66 18.01
N GLN A 487 33.08 -12.40 17.60
CA GLN A 487 33.49 -11.30 18.48
C GLN A 487 32.51 -11.15 19.64
N GLU A 488 31.20 -11.17 19.37
CA GLU A 488 30.19 -11.08 20.43
C GLU A 488 30.25 -12.27 21.38
N ALA A 489 30.46 -13.50 20.88
CA ALA A 489 30.63 -14.68 21.72
C ALA A 489 31.81 -14.52 22.70
N LYS A 490 32.91 -13.90 22.25
CA LYS A 490 34.06 -13.59 23.12
C LYS A 490 33.68 -12.55 24.16
N THR A 491 33.09 -11.42 23.74
CA THR A 491 32.63 -10.35 24.62
C THR A 491 31.71 -10.88 25.71
N GLY A 492 30.64 -11.56 25.34
CA GLY A 492 29.66 -12.11 26.27
C GLY A 492 30.18 -13.23 27.16
N ALA A 493 31.20 -13.98 26.74
CA ALA A 493 31.86 -14.97 27.61
C ALA A 493 32.76 -14.30 28.65
N SER A 494 33.43 -13.19 28.29
CA SER A 494 34.28 -12.41 29.19
C SER A 494 33.51 -11.44 30.09
N ALA A 495 32.25 -11.17 29.79
CA ALA A 495 31.44 -10.22 30.51
C ALA A 495 31.18 -10.65 31.98
N PRO A 496 31.03 -9.67 32.90
CA PRO A 496 30.54 -9.91 34.25
C PRO A 496 29.21 -10.68 34.27
N LYS A 497 28.90 -11.36 35.38
CA LYS A 497 27.68 -12.17 35.51
C LYS A 497 26.40 -11.33 35.42
N ASP A 498 26.49 -10.05 35.73
CA ASP A 498 25.46 -9.02 35.73
C ASP A 498 25.51 -8.12 34.48
N PHE A 499 26.15 -8.57 33.40
CA PHE A 499 26.18 -7.81 32.15
C PHE A 499 24.80 -7.77 31.50
N HIS A 500 24.15 -6.61 31.55
CA HIS A 500 22.88 -6.36 30.88
C HIS A 500 23.10 -5.86 29.45
N LEU A 501 22.44 -6.52 28.49
CA LEU A 501 22.30 -6.02 27.14
C LEU A 501 21.11 -5.06 27.10
N ASP A 502 21.27 -3.93 26.41
CA ASP A 502 20.12 -3.12 26.07
C ASP A 502 19.16 -3.91 25.17
N LYS A 503 17.86 -3.63 25.30
CA LYS A 503 16.80 -4.37 24.62
C LYS A 503 16.98 -4.36 23.09
N LYS A 504 17.43 -3.23 22.52
CA LYS A 504 17.62 -3.09 21.08
C LYS A 504 18.76 -4.00 20.62
N ARG A 505 19.91 -3.98 21.27
CA ARG A 505 21.06 -4.85 20.94
C ARG A 505 20.73 -6.32 21.08
N ALA A 506 20.00 -6.72 22.12
CA ALA A 506 19.61 -8.12 22.28
C ALA A 506 18.65 -8.60 21.19
N GLN A 507 17.71 -7.75 20.75
CA GLN A 507 16.86 -8.04 19.61
C GLN A 507 17.68 -8.17 18.32
N THR A 508 18.65 -7.27 18.10
CA THR A 508 19.56 -7.36 16.95
C THR A 508 20.37 -8.65 16.96
N LEU A 509 20.92 -9.04 18.12
CA LEU A 509 21.68 -10.29 18.26
C LEU A 509 20.82 -11.52 18.02
N ARG A 510 19.61 -11.57 18.58
CA ARG A 510 18.66 -12.65 18.33
C ARG A 510 18.41 -12.79 16.82
N ARG A 511 18.20 -11.68 16.12
CA ARG A 511 17.99 -11.70 14.68
C ARG A 511 19.24 -12.11 13.91
N ALA A 512 20.41 -11.64 14.31
CA ALA A 512 21.70 -12.05 13.76
C ALA A 512 21.86 -13.59 13.78
N LEU A 513 21.50 -14.23 14.89
CA LEU A 513 21.52 -15.68 15.01
C LEU A 513 20.52 -16.37 14.09
N GLN A 514 19.30 -15.83 13.98
CA GLN A 514 18.27 -16.38 13.09
C GLN A 514 18.72 -16.29 11.62
N VAL A 515 19.28 -15.14 11.21
CA VAL A 515 19.81 -14.94 9.86
C VAL A 515 20.98 -15.89 9.58
N LEU A 516 21.91 -16.06 10.52
CA LEU A 516 23.01 -17.03 10.35
C LEU A 516 22.47 -18.48 10.23
N ASP A 517 21.40 -18.81 10.95
CA ASP A 517 20.81 -20.14 10.92
C ASP A 517 20.13 -20.47 9.57
N GLU A 518 19.55 -19.47 8.90
CA GLU A 518 18.91 -19.61 7.58
C GLU A 518 19.87 -20.14 6.50
N PHE A 519 21.18 -19.92 6.63
CA PHE A 519 22.19 -20.47 5.71
C PHE A 519 22.40 -21.98 5.85
N GLN A 520 21.95 -22.60 6.95
CA GLN A 520 22.02 -24.04 7.21
C GLN A 520 23.42 -24.68 7.09
N GLN A 521 24.49 -23.89 7.24
CA GLN A 521 25.86 -24.39 7.12
C GLN A 521 26.29 -25.12 8.40
N VAL A 522 26.83 -26.33 8.26
CA VAL A 522 27.20 -27.20 9.38
C VAL A 522 28.37 -26.60 10.16
N GLU A 523 29.32 -25.94 9.50
CA GLU A 523 30.48 -25.35 10.18
C GLU A 523 30.14 -24.19 11.13
N ASP A 524 28.89 -23.68 11.10
CA ASP A 524 28.43 -22.64 12.02
C ASP A 524 27.95 -23.19 13.37
N ASN A 525 27.76 -24.52 13.49
CA ASN A 525 27.35 -25.17 14.74
C ASN A 525 28.33 -24.90 15.90
N ALA A 526 29.64 -24.87 15.62
CA ALA A 526 30.67 -24.59 16.63
C ALA A 526 30.55 -23.16 17.18
N LEU A 527 30.10 -22.20 16.37
CA LEU A 527 29.84 -20.84 16.81
C LEU A 527 28.57 -20.79 17.68
N PHE A 528 27.47 -21.41 17.25
CA PHE A 528 26.26 -21.48 18.07
C PHE A 528 26.51 -22.11 19.45
N GLN A 529 27.34 -23.16 19.52
CA GLN A 529 27.75 -23.78 20.79
C GLN A 529 28.55 -22.83 21.70
N LYS A 530 29.32 -21.90 21.14
CA LYS A 530 30.00 -20.87 21.93
C LYS A 530 29.00 -19.83 22.46
N LEU A 531 28.03 -19.45 21.64
CA LEU A 531 27.00 -18.46 21.98
C LEU A 531 25.98 -18.96 23.01
N THR A 532 25.80 -20.27 23.21
CA THR A 532 25.01 -20.78 24.35
C THR A 532 25.61 -20.42 25.71
N LYS A 533 26.88 -20.02 25.74
CA LYS A 533 27.59 -19.56 26.96
C LYS A 533 27.60 -18.04 27.12
N HIS A 534 26.93 -17.31 26.23
CA HIS A 534 26.85 -15.84 26.28
C HIS A 534 26.13 -15.38 27.55
N ARG A 535 26.75 -14.50 28.35
CA ARG A 535 26.22 -14.08 29.66
C ARG A 535 25.30 -12.87 29.64
N GLY A 536 25.21 -12.16 28.51
CA GLY A 536 24.34 -10.99 28.37
C GLY A 536 22.88 -11.29 28.76
N LEU A 537 22.40 -10.59 29.78
CA LEU A 537 21.04 -10.68 30.31
C LEU A 537 20.16 -9.58 29.73
N VAL A 538 18.88 -9.89 29.51
CA VAL A 538 17.85 -8.91 29.17
C VAL A 538 16.70 -9.14 30.11
N SER A 539 16.25 -8.07 30.76
CA SER A 539 15.03 -8.12 31.55
C SER A 539 13.85 -8.21 30.59
N GLU A 540 13.27 -9.41 30.46
CA GLU A 540 12.03 -9.61 29.73
C GLU A 540 10.89 -9.76 30.73
N ARG A 541 9.83 -8.98 30.51
CA ARG A 541 8.59 -9.14 31.25
C ARG A 541 7.89 -10.39 30.73
N VAL A 542 7.98 -11.48 31.48
CA VAL A 542 7.32 -12.73 31.11
C VAL A 542 5.88 -12.64 31.60
N ASN A 543 4.96 -12.45 30.66
CA ASN A 543 3.53 -12.57 30.96
C ASN A 543 3.20 -14.04 31.24
N LEU A 544 2.95 -14.37 32.50
CA LEU A 544 2.30 -15.62 32.85
C LEU A 544 0.84 -15.54 32.39
N MET A 545 0.29 -16.67 31.92
CA MET A 545 -1.13 -16.77 31.52
C MET A 545 -2.11 -16.46 32.68
N THR A 546 -1.61 -16.20 33.89
CA THR A 546 -2.34 -15.85 35.10
C THR A 546 -2.40 -14.34 35.38
N GLY A 547 -1.97 -13.47 34.46
CA GLY A 547 -2.15 -12.01 34.58
C GLY A 547 -1.14 -11.29 35.48
N GLY A 548 -0.19 -12.01 36.08
CA GLY A 548 0.98 -11.42 36.75
C GLY A 548 2.22 -11.52 35.86
N GLY A 549 2.72 -10.38 35.37
CA GLY A 549 4.02 -10.33 34.71
C GLY A 549 5.13 -10.11 35.74
N PHE A 550 6.11 -11.00 35.80
CA PHE A 550 7.35 -10.76 36.53
C PHE A 550 8.49 -10.58 35.54
N ASP A 551 9.43 -9.70 35.87
CA ASP A 551 10.64 -9.51 35.08
C ASP A 551 11.59 -10.67 35.38
N GLN A 552 11.99 -11.41 34.34
CA GLN A 552 13.06 -12.39 34.44
C GLN A 552 14.23 -11.91 33.59
N ASP A 553 15.41 -11.93 34.20
CA ASP A 553 16.66 -11.74 33.46
C ASP A 553 16.99 -13.01 32.70
N VAL A 554 16.90 -12.94 31.38
CA VAL A 554 17.11 -14.06 30.48
C VAL A 554 18.19 -13.71 29.48
N SER A 555 19.11 -14.64 29.24
CA SER A 555 20.00 -14.52 28.08
C SER A 555 19.29 -14.95 26.80
N ILE A 556 18.68 -13.99 26.11
CA ILE A 556 18.00 -14.20 24.82
C ILE A 556 18.95 -14.84 23.78
N VAL A 557 20.22 -14.44 23.78
CA VAL A 557 21.26 -14.94 22.88
C VAL A 557 21.49 -16.44 23.10
N ALA A 558 21.73 -16.84 24.36
CA ALA A 558 21.99 -18.24 24.70
C ALA A 558 20.78 -19.15 24.42
N GLN A 559 19.57 -18.69 24.74
CA GLN A 559 18.34 -19.43 24.46
C GLN A 559 18.10 -19.61 22.97
N THR A 560 18.31 -18.56 22.17
CA THR A 560 18.14 -18.60 20.72
C THR A 560 19.13 -19.58 20.09
N ALA A 561 20.42 -19.50 20.44
CA ALA A 561 21.44 -20.43 19.95
C ALA A 561 21.14 -21.88 20.33
N THR A 562 20.66 -22.12 21.56
CA THR A 562 20.26 -23.46 22.02
C THR A 562 19.09 -24.02 21.20
N HIS A 563 18.09 -23.18 20.93
CA HIS A 563 16.93 -23.58 20.12
C HIS A 563 17.34 -23.96 18.68
N ILE A 564 18.21 -23.16 18.07
CA ILE A 564 18.77 -23.41 16.73
C ILE A 564 19.49 -24.76 16.67
N LEU A 565 20.41 -25.03 17.61
CA LEU A 565 21.15 -26.29 17.65
C LEU A 565 20.25 -27.50 17.82
N LYS A 566 19.23 -27.40 18.68
CA LYS A 566 18.24 -28.46 18.89
C LYS A 566 17.49 -28.77 17.59
N ARG A 567 16.98 -27.73 16.92
CA ARG A 567 16.27 -27.86 15.64
C ARG A 567 17.12 -28.52 14.57
N ARG A 568 18.38 -28.11 14.40
CA ARG A 568 19.31 -28.72 13.43
C ARG A 568 19.55 -30.20 13.72
N THR A 569 19.74 -30.55 14.99
CA THR A 569 19.94 -31.95 15.41
C THR A 569 18.71 -32.81 15.08
N GLU A 570 17.50 -32.30 15.32
CA GLU A 570 16.25 -32.99 14.98
C GLU A 570 16.11 -33.22 13.47
N VAL A 571 16.47 -32.22 12.63
CA VAL A 571 16.46 -32.35 11.17
C VAL A 571 17.47 -33.39 10.68
N THR A 572 18.70 -33.38 11.19
CA THR A 572 19.72 -34.40 10.84
C THR A 572 19.28 -35.81 11.24
N GLN A 573 18.68 -35.97 12.43
CA GLN A 573 18.14 -37.25 12.88
C GLN A 573 16.97 -37.75 12.03
N GLN A 574 16.14 -36.84 11.50
CA GLN A 574 15.05 -37.18 10.58
C GLN A 574 15.55 -37.55 9.20
N ALA A 575 16.60 -36.89 8.68
CA ALA A 575 17.17 -37.19 7.36
C ALA A 575 17.97 -38.50 7.32
N GLY A 576 18.45 -38.98 8.48
CA GLY A 576 19.17 -40.26 8.60
C GLY A 576 18.27 -41.48 8.87
N ARG A 577 16.95 -41.30 8.95
CA ARG A 577 15.94 -42.37 9.02
C ARG A 577 15.26 -42.49 7.67
#